data_AF-A0A4Y9ZH90-F1
#
_entry.id   AF-A0A4Y9ZH90-F1
#
_cell.length_a   1.000
_cell.length_b   1.000
_cell.length_c   1.000
_cell.angle_alpha   90.00
_cell.angle_beta   90.00
_cell.angle_gamma   90.00
#
_symmetry.space_group_name_H-M   'P 1'
#
loop_
_entity.id
_entity.type
_entity.pdbx_description
1 polymer ?
#
loop_
_entity_poly.entity_id
_entity_poly.type
_entity_poly.pdbx_seq_one_letter_code
_entity_poly.pdbx_strand_id
1 'polypeptide(L)'
;MGQSLLARLLEAVQRQASRFSTDTYELEPLFAESALPTANGAAWPKHPSSSSRRCFRIFTVRHIFATLAGIFTLLLIGLFWSGVPPSYSEIREFERRLPQHNISLSLPEGRQGKFLRFPDHLWGHGLNNVLQEILLQSELAHLTDRAYVFEDYTWSHLPFPWTVYDFALRPARIPLNAFISGPSAGAPMPAPRAVNAAFWKQVCAHHNVTTVTTEGAPSDIEGDALMHWWVDRLRAVQDKPCIEIVQGVQPAFDRFLFGSPHILSLWPALSASPILANFTWSPLVHSAVTRNFALL
;
A
#
# COMPACT_ATOMS: atom_id res chain seq x y z
N MET A 1 5.78 -44.64 15.28
CA MET A 1 5.59 -43.47 16.17
C MET A 1 6.04 -42.23 15.42
N GLY A 2 5.13 -41.41 14.88
CA GLY A 2 5.54 -40.25 14.08
C GLY A 2 4.43 -39.47 13.35
N GLN A 3 3.22 -39.42 13.90
CA GLN A 3 2.09 -38.67 13.31
C GLN A 3 1.47 -37.62 14.26
N SER A 4 2.13 -37.23 15.36
CA SER A 4 1.49 -36.41 16.39
C SER A 4 1.66 -34.88 16.26
N LEU A 5 2.59 -34.37 15.43
CA LEU A 5 2.84 -32.93 15.37
C LEU A 5 1.98 -32.21 14.31
N LEU A 6 1.89 -32.79 13.11
CA LEU A 6 1.12 -32.20 12.00
C LEU A 6 -0.39 -32.21 12.29
N ALA A 7 -0.89 -33.28 12.93
CA ALA A 7 -2.28 -33.38 13.36
C ALA A 7 -2.63 -32.34 14.45
N ARG A 8 -1.69 -32.05 15.36
CA ARG A 8 -1.88 -31.02 16.40
C ARG A 8 -1.81 -29.60 15.84
N LEU A 9 -0.98 -29.37 14.82
CA LEU A 9 -0.92 -28.10 14.10
C LEU A 9 -2.20 -27.85 13.28
N LEU A 10 -2.70 -28.87 12.58
CA LEU A 10 -3.95 -28.78 11.83
C LEU A 10 -5.15 -28.53 12.77
N GLU A 11 -5.23 -29.22 13.92
CA GLU A 11 -6.25 -28.94 14.93
C GLU A 11 -6.17 -27.52 15.51
N ALA A 12 -4.96 -26.99 15.72
CA ALA A 12 -4.78 -25.63 16.23
C ALA A 12 -5.23 -24.58 15.22
N VAL A 13 -4.91 -24.78 13.93
CA VAL A 13 -5.33 -23.90 12.84
C VAL A 13 -6.85 -23.98 12.64
N GLN A 14 -7.45 -25.16 12.71
CA GLN A 14 -8.91 -25.33 12.59
C GLN A 14 -9.67 -24.68 13.77
N ARG A 15 -9.13 -24.75 14.99
CA ARG A 15 -9.70 -24.06 16.17
C ARG A 15 -9.57 -22.54 16.10
N GLN A 16 -8.60 -22.02 15.35
CA GLN A 16 -8.42 -20.58 15.16
C GLN A 16 -9.29 -20.04 14.01
N ALA A 17 -9.49 -20.85 12.96
CA ALA A 17 -10.43 -20.54 11.88
C ALA A 17 -11.90 -20.58 12.33
N SER A 18 -12.26 -21.44 13.29
CA SER A 18 -13.63 -21.48 13.84
C SER A 18 -13.95 -20.34 14.81
N ARG A 19 -12.96 -19.55 15.23
CA ARG A 19 -13.17 -18.34 16.06
C ARG A 19 -13.44 -17.08 15.23
N PHE A 20 -13.34 -17.14 13.91
CA PHE A 20 -13.51 -15.99 13.03
C PHE A 20 -14.78 -16.02 12.16
N SER A 21 -15.70 -16.94 12.44
CA SER A 21 -16.98 -16.99 11.76
C SER A 21 -18.10 -16.64 12.73
N THR A 22 -18.92 -15.66 12.31
CA THR A 22 -20.19 -15.22 12.90
C THR A 22 -20.12 -14.46 14.23
N ASP A 23 -19.57 -13.24 14.19
CA ASP A 23 -20.13 -12.15 15.00
C ASP A 23 -21.31 -11.54 14.23
N THR A 24 -22.47 -12.11 14.49
CA THR A 24 -23.79 -11.56 14.21
C THR A 24 -23.93 -10.23 14.95
N TYR A 25 -24.22 -9.14 14.23
CA TYR A 25 -24.66 -7.89 14.82
C TYR A 25 -26.04 -8.11 15.45
N GLU A 26 -26.09 -8.41 16.75
CA GLU A 26 -27.30 -8.30 17.55
C GLU A 26 -27.56 -6.81 17.83
N LEU A 27 -28.59 -6.28 17.18
CA LEU A 27 -29.20 -5.01 17.55
C LEU A 27 -29.96 -5.19 18.86
N GLU A 28 -29.46 -4.60 19.95
CA GLU A 28 -30.19 -4.46 21.22
C GLU A 28 -31.52 -3.70 21.00
N PRO A 29 -32.67 -4.26 21.42
CA PRO A 29 -33.92 -3.52 21.46
C PRO A 29 -33.98 -2.74 22.78
N LEU A 30 -33.51 -1.49 22.75
CA LEU A 30 -33.66 -0.54 23.86
C LEU A 30 -35.09 0.03 23.94
N PHE A 31 -36.12 -0.80 24.17
CA PHE A 31 -37.41 -0.32 24.70
C PHE A 31 -38.11 -1.44 25.49
N ALA A 32 -37.76 -1.53 26.78
CA ALA A 32 -38.56 -2.23 27.77
C ALA A 32 -39.54 -1.24 28.41
N GLU A 33 -40.82 -1.35 28.05
CA GLU A 33 -41.94 -0.79 28.80
C GLU A 33 -41.87 -1.29 30.25
N SER A 34 -41.66 -0.37 31.19
CA SER A 34 -41.88 -0.62 32.60
C SER A 34 -42.99 0.29 33.10
N ALA A 35 -43.99 -0.38 33.66
CA ALA A 35 -45.27 0.15 34.08
C ALA A 35 -45.16 1.16 35.24
N LEU A 36 -46.13 2.06 35.24
CA LEU A 36 -46.42 3.10 36.22
C LEU A 36 -46.58 2.57 37.66
N PRO A 37 -46.01 3.25 38.66
CA PRO A 37 -46.61 3.35 39.98
C PRO A 37 -47.47 4.62 40.09
N THR A 38 -48.68 4.43 40.59
CA THR A 38 -49.68 5.45 40.89
C THR A 38 -49.20 6.42 41.96
N ALA A 39 -49.52 7.69 41.72
CA ALA A 39 -49.28 8.80 42.62
C ALA A 39 -50.11 8.70 43.91
N ASN A 40 -49.47 8.87 45.05
CA ASN A 40 -50.11 9.35 46.27
C ASN A 40 -49.30 10.53 46.83
N GLY A 41 -50.04 11.57 47.18
CA GLY A 41 -49.54 12.91 47.38
C GLY A 41 -48.70 13.12 48.64
N ALA A 42 -47.81 14.09 48.53
CA ALA A 42 -47.32 14.89 49.65
C ALA A 42 -46.95 16.27 49.10
N ALA A 43 -47.66 17.29 49.55
CA ALA A 43 -47.41 18.68 49.20
C ALA A 43 -46.10 19.13 49.86
N TRP A 44 -45.11 19.49 49.03
CA TRP A 44 -43.86 20.10 49.48
C TRP A 44 -43.88 21.62 49.25
N PRO A 45 -43.25 22.42 50.14
CA PRO A 45 -43.39 23.86 50.15
C PRO A 45 -42.72 24.52 48.95
N LYS A 46 -43.42 25.47 48.33
CA LYS A 46 -42.87 26.36 47.30
C LYS A 46 -41.84 27.29 47.92
N HIS A 47 -40.56 27.04 47.68
CA HIS A 47 -39.50 28.05 47.85
C HIS A 47 -39.21 28.72 46.50
N PRO A 48 -39.47 30.03 46.34
CA PRO A 48 -39.06 30.77 45.16
C PRO A 48 -37.62 31.25 45.39
N SER A 49 -36.63 30.58 44.81
CA SER A 49 -35.34 31.23 44.59
C SER A 49 -34.62 30.71 43.36
N SER A 50 -34.67 31.52 42.30
CA SER A 50 -33.49 31.94 41.54
C SER A 50 -32.40 30.89 41.27
N SER A 51 -32.72 29.78 40.59
CA SER A 51 -31.70 28.82 40.13
C SER A 51 -31.75 28.48 38.63
N SER A 52 -32.57 29.17 37.83
CA SER A 52 -32.57 28.97 36.36
C SER A 52 -31.54 29.83 35.62
N ARG A 53 -30.99 30.88 36.26
CA ARG A 53 -29.93 31.74 35.66
C ARG A 53 -28.52 31.14 35.75
N ARG A 54 -28.32 30.02 36.47
CA ARG A 54 -27.01 29.36 36.59
C ARG A 54 -26.71 28.38 35.45
N CYS A 55 -27.69 27.66 34.89
CA CYS A 55 -27.45 26.78 33.74
C CYS A 55 -27.09 27.53 32.45
N PHE A 56 -27.58 28.77 32.27
CA PHE A 56 -27.22 29.59 31.10
C PHE A 56 -25.84 30.25 31.19
N ARG A 57 -25.12 30.15 32.32
CA ARG A 57 -23.73 30.64 32.43
C ARG A 57 -22.68 29.64 31.93
N ILE A 58 -23.04 28.35 31.83
CA ILE A 58 -22.17 27.28 31.29
C ILE A 58 -22.13 27.36 29.75
N PHE A 59 -23.18 27.87 29.11
CA PHE A 59 -23.21 28.23 27.69
C PHE A 59 -22.82 29.68 27.44
N THR A 60 -21.91 30.24 28.23
CA THR A 60 -21.29 31.50 27.80
C THR A 60 -20.43 31.19 26.58
N VAL A 61 -20.53 32.01 25.55
CA VAL A 61 -19.75 31.92 24.30
C VAL A 61 -18.26 31.62 24.57
N ARG A 62 -17.70 32.13 25.66
CA ARG A 62 -16.35 31.83 26.16
C ARG A 62 -16.09 30.35 26.44
N HIS A 63 -17.01 29.62 27.08
CA HIS A 63 -16.85 28.19 27.34
C HIS A 63 -16.94 27.37 26.05
N ILE A 64 -17.82 27.76 25.11
CA ILE A 64 -17.89 27.11 23.80
C ILE A 64 -16.55 27.26 23.07
N PHE A 65 -16.00 28.47 23.01
CA PHE A 65 -14.68 28.69 22.41
C PHE A 65 -13.56 27.94 23.13
N ALA A 66 -13.56 27.92 24.46
CA ALA A 66 -12.56 27.17 25.23
C ALA A 66 -12.65 25.66 24.98
N THR A 67 -13.85 25.10 24.92
CA THR A 67 -14.07 23.68 24.61
C THR A 67 -13.64 23.36 23.18
N LEU A 68 -14.01 24.18 22.20
CA LEU A 68 -13.57 23.99 20.80
C LEU A 68 -12.05 24.08 20.65
N ALA A 69 -11.41 25.05 21.33
CA ALA A 69 -9.95 25.17 21.35
C ALA A 69 -9.28 23.96 22.02
N GLY A 70 -9.87 23.45 23.12
CA GLY A 70 -9.40 22.24 23.78
C GLY A 70 -9.49 21.00 22.88
N ILE A 71 -10.63 20.78 22.23
CA ILE A 71 -10.82 19.70 21.25
C ILE A 71 -9.81 19.81 20.12
N PHE A 72 -9.66 21.01 19.52
CA PHE A 72 -8.70 21.24 18.46
C PHE A 72 -7.26 20.93 18.89
N THR A 73 -6.88 21.36 20.11
CA THR A 73 -5.56 21.07 20.68
C THR A 73 -5.33 19.57 20.87
N LEU A 74 -6.33 18.84 21.38
CA LEU A 74 -6.26 17.38 21.53
C LEU A 74 -6.16 16.67 20.18
N LEU A 75 -6.87 17.14 19.15
CA LEU A 75 -6.76 16.61 17.79
C LEU A 75 -5.37 16.85 17.20
N LEU A 76 -4.78 18.04 17.39
CA LEU A 76 -3.41 18.30 16.96
C LEU A 76 -2.41 17.41 17.72
N ILE A 77 -2.55 17.28 19.04
CA ILE A 77 -1.69 16.38 19.83
C ILE A 77 -1.81 14.95 19.33
N GLY A 78 -3.04 14.45 19.10
CA GLY A 78 -3.26 13.11 18.55
C GLY A 78 -2.62 12.93 17.18
N LEU A 79 -2.78 13.90 16.29
CA LEU A 79 -2.22 13.87 14.93
C LEU A 79 -0.68 13.82 14.92
N PHE A 80 -0.05 14.57 15.82
CA PHE A 80 1.41 14.63 15.95
C PHE A 80 1.98 13.63 16.96
N TRP A 81 1.14 12.84 17.63
CA TRP A 81 1.59 11.86 18.63
C TRP A 81 2.55 10.82 18.04
N SER A 82 2.33 10.44 16.78
CA SER A 82 3.20 9.53 16.03
C SER A 82 4.45 10.23 15.42
N GLY A 83 4.62 11.53 15.66
CA GLY A 83 5.71 12.34 15.10
C GLY A 83 5.45 12.82 13.68
N VAL A 84 6.39 13.63 13.16
CA VAL A 84 6.39 14.07 11.76
C VAL A 84 7.06 12.99 10.91
N PRO A 85 6.40 12.46 9.87
CA PRO A 85 6.99 11.43 9.04
C PRO A 85 8.26 11.92 8.31
N PRO A 86 9.26 11.03 8.11
CA PRO A 86 10.49 11.41 7.42
C PRO A 86 10.23 11.78 5.96
N SER A 87 11.07 12.66 5.40
CA SER A 87 10.98 13.10 4.01
C SER A 87 11.59 12.10 3.01
N TYR A 88 12.39 11.15 3.48
CA TYR A 88 13.17 10.19 2.69
C TYR A 88 14.10 10.81 1.64
N SER A 89 14.50 12.07 1.81
CA SER A 89 15.35 12.79 0.85
C SER A 89 16.66 12.06 0.52
N GLU A 90 17.30 11.46 1.52
CA GLU A 90 18.54 10.68 1.36
C GLU A 90 18.34 9.42 0.49
N ILE A 91 17.22 8.72 0.67
CA ILE A 91 16.89 7.52 -0.13
C ILE A 91 16.60 7.92 -1.57
N ARG A 92 15.92 9.06 -1.79
CA ARG A 92 15.69 9.60 -3.14
C ARG A 92 16.99 9.99 -3.82
N GLU A 93 17.95 10.52 -3.07
CA GLU A 93 19.28 10.84 -3.59
C GLU A 93 20.10 9.58 -3.88
N PHE A 94 19.91 8.52 -3.10
CA PHE A 94 20.45 7.20 -3.42
C PHE A 94 19.87 6.66 -4.74
N GLU A 95 18.53 6.66 -4.88
CA GLU A 95 17.86 6.21 -6.11
C GLU A 95 18.33 7.00 -7.34
N ARG A 96 18.50 8.32 -7.24
CA ARG A 96 19.02 9.14 -8.35
C ARG A 96 20.43 8.74 -8.80
N ARG A 97 21.25 8.20 -7.89
CA ARG A 97 22.66 7.85 -8.14
C ARG A 97 22.89 6.37 -8.44
N LEU A 98 21.83 5.60 -8.69
CA LEU A 98 21.96 4.19 -9.07
C LEU A 98 22.85 4.05 -10.33
N PRO A 99 23.77 3.06 -10.40
CA PRO A 99 24.75 2.97 -11.49
C PRO A 99 24.14 2.88 -12.90
N GLN A 100 22.97 2.25 -13.02
CA GLN A 100 22.22 2.11 -14.27
C GLN A 100 21.58 3.43 -14.76
N HIS A 101 21.56 4.48 -13.93
CA HIS A 101 21.11 5.83 -14.33
C HIS A 101 22.18 6.62 -15.10
N ASN A 102 23.27 5.96 -15.51
CA ASN A 102 24.23 6.56 -16.41
C ASN A 102 23.75 6.46 -17.88
N ILE A 103 23.40 7.60 -18.47
CA ILE A 103 22.88 7.70 -19.85
C ILE A 103 23.88 7.17 -20.90
N SER A 104 25.18 7.22 -20.59
CA SER A 104 26.25 6.82 -21.50
C SER A 104 26.51 5.31 -21.53
N LEU A 105 25.74 4.52 -20.77
CA LEU A 105 25.83 3.06 -20.82
C LEU A 105 25.42 2.53 -22.20
N SER A 106 26.02 1.40 -22.58
CA SER A 106 25.65 0.65 -23.78
C SER A 106 24.35 -0.11 -23.58
N LEU A 107 23.78 -0.61 -24.68
CA LEU A 107 22.67 -1.57 -24.64
C LEU A 107 23.00 -2.75 -23.70
N PRO A 108 21.99 -3.27 -22.95
CA PRO A 108 20.56 -2.94 -22.99
C PRO A 108 20.14 -1.75 -22.09
N GLU A 109 21.10 -0.99 -21.55
CA GLU A 109 20.85 0.13 -20.63
C GLU A 109 21.15 1.50 -21.29
N GLY A 110 21.15 2.57 -20.48
CA GLY A 110 21.51 3.92 -20.94
C GLY A 110 20.47 4.54 -21.87
N ARG A 111 20.92 5.45 -22.75
CA ARG A 111 20.06 6.25 -23.64
C ARG A 111 19.21 5.40 -24.60
N GLN A 112 19.76 4.27 -25.04
CA GLN A 112 19.12 3.37 -26.00
C GLN A 112 18.45 2.17 -25.32
N GLY A 113 18.41 2.15 -23.98
CA GLY A 113 17.77 1.08 -23.23
C GLY A 113 16.29 0.96 -23.55
N LYS A 114 15.75 -0.23 -23.28
CA LYS A 114 14.32 -0.50 -23.37
C LYS A 114 13.72 -0.50 -21.97
N PHE A 115 12.59 0.16 -21.82
CA PHE A 115 11.96 0.39 -20.52
C PHE A 115 10.49 -0.03 -20.56
N LEU A 116 10.00 -0.51 -19.42
CA LEU A 116 8.59 -0.82 -19.19
C LEU A 116 8.11 -0.15 -17.90
N ARG A 117 7.16 0.76 -18.04
CA ARG A 117 6.59 1.55 -16.94
C ARG A 117 5.12 1.23 -16.70
N PHE A 118 4.71 1.30 -15.44
CA PHE A 118 3.33 1.11 -15.00
C PHE A 118 2.90 2.37 -14.22
N PRO A 119 2.47 3.45 -14.90
CA PRO A 119 2.12 4.71 -14.24
C PRO A 119 0.90 4.60 -13.31
N ASP A 120 0.00 3.65 -13.57
CA ASP A 120 -1.23 3.44 -12.81
C ASP A 120 -1.12 2.26 -11.83
N HIS A 121 0.02 2.16 -11.13
CA HIS A 121 0.21 1.13 -10.11
C HIS A 121 -0.77 1.29 -8.94
N LEU A 122 -1.02 0.21 -8.21
CA LEU A 122 -1.89 0.20 -7.04
C LEU A 122 -1.40 1.18 -5.98
N TRP A 123 -2.28 2.10 -5.56
CA TRP A 123 -1.99 3.14 -4.57
C TRP A 123 -3.04 3.16 -3.46
N GLY A 124 -2.71 3.76 -2.31
CA GLY A 124 -3.64 3.87 -1.17
C GLY A 124 -3.97 2.53 -0.49
N HIS A 125 -3.21 1.47 -0.80
CA HIS A 125 -3.35 0.14 -0.22
C HIS A 125 -2.10 -0.24 0.57
N GLY A 126 -2.24 -1.21 1.48
CA GLY A 126 -1.12 -1.72 2.26
C GLY A 126 0.02 -2.26 1.40
N LEU A 127 1.25 -2.14 1.91
CA LEU A 127 2.48 -2.53 1.22
C LEU A 127 2.45 -3.94 0.62
N ASN A 128 1.81 -4.91 1.28
CA ASN A 128 1.74 -6.29 0.77
C ASN A 128 1.09 -6.36 -0.62
N ASN A 129 -0.01 -5.64 -0.84
CA ASN A 129 -0.71 -5.67 -2.14
C ASN A 129 0.14 -4.98 -3.22
N VAL A 130 0.72 -3.83 -2.90
CA VAL A 130 1.57 -3.07 -3.83
C VAL A 130 2.83 -3.84 -4.17
N LEU A 131 3.45 -4.50 -3.18
CA LEU A 131 4.67 -5.29 -3.39
C LEU A 131 4.42 -6.48 -4.32
N GLN A 132 3.30 -7.19 -4.16
CA GLN A 132 2.94 -8.29 -5.04
C GLN A 132 2.79 -7.83 -6.50
N GLU A 133 2.17 -6.67 -6.71
CA GLU A 133 2.07 -6.07 -8.04
C GLU A 133 3.45 -5.68 -8.60
N ILE A 134 4.27 -4.99 -7.81
CA ILE A 134 5.65 -4.60 -8.19
C ILE A 134 6.46 -5.82 -8.63
N LEU A 135 6.35 -6.94 -7.92
CA LEU A 135 7.11 -8.16 -8.25
C LEU A 135 6.66 -8.74 -9.60
N LEU A 136 5.36 -8.81 -9.89
CA LEU A 136 4.89 -9.30 -11.19
C LEU A 136 5.17 -8.33 -12.34
N GLN A 137 5.06 -7.02 -12.11
CA GLN A 137 5.42 -6.01 -13.10
C GLN A 137 6.91 -6.04 -13.44
N SER A 138 7.76 -6.23 -12.43
CA SER A 138 9.21 -6.39 -12.58
C SER A 138 9.56 -7.69 -13.31
N GLU A 139 8.86 -8.79 -13.00
CA GLU A 139 8.98 -10.05 -13.73
C GLU A 139 8.58 -9.91 -15.20
N LEU A 140 7.47 -9.24 -15.50
CA LEU A 140 7.05 -8.98 -16.88
C LEU A 140 8.09 -8.15 -17.65
N ALA A 141 8.68 -7.14 -17.01
CA ALA A 141 9.77 -6.38 -17.61
C ALA A 141 10.99 -7.26 -17.89
N HIS A 142 11.37 -8.13 -16.94
CA HIS A 142 12.45 -9.08 -17.09
C HIS A 142 12.22 -10.05 -18.27
N LEU A 143 11.03 -10.65 -18.36
CA LEU A 143 10.65 -11.58 -19.43
C LEU A 143 10.57 -10.94 -20.82
N THR A 144 10.52 -9.60 -20.89
CA THR A 144 10.45 -8.85 -22.15
C THR A 144 11.74 -8.11 -22.49
N ASP A 145 12.84 -8.41 -21.79
CA ASP A 145 14.15 -7.75 -21.94
C ASP A 145 14.08 -6.22 -21.79
N ARG A 146 13.31 -5.75 -20.80
CA ARG A 146 13.10 -4.34 -20.50
C ARG A 146 13.49 -4.02 -19.06
N ALA A 147 14.09 -2.85 -18.86
CA ALA A 147 14.26 -2.29 -17.53
C ALA A 147 12.88 -1.97 -16.94
N TYR A 148 12.57 -2.58 -15.80
CA TYR A 148 11.41 -2.19 -15.00
C TYR A 148 11.59 -0.74 -14.52
N VAL A 149 10.54 0.07 -14.68
CA VAL A 149 10.54 1.44 -14.18
C VAL A 149 9.77 1.49 -12.88
N PHE A 150 10.52 1.54 -11.77
CA PHE A 150 9.91 1.57 -10.45
C PHE A 150 9.48 2.98 -10.05
N GLU A 151 8.39 3.04 -9.31
CA GLU A 151 7.80 4.27 -8.80
C GLU A 151 7.79 4.29 -7.25
N ASP A 152 7.41 5.43 -6.69
CA ASP A 152 7.19 5.53 -5.25
C ASP A 152 6.00 4.68 -4.83
N TYR A 153 6.08 4.08 -3.65
CA TYR A 153 4.88 3.65 -2.94
C TYR A 153 4.03 4.87 -2.61
N THR A 154 2.84 4.94 -3.20
CA THR A 154 1.96 6.11 -3.07
C THR A 154 0.75 5.79 -2.20
N TRP A 155 0.60 6.51 -1.10
CA TRP A 155 -0.59 6.48 -0.26
C TRP A 155 -1.61 7.53 -0.70
N SER A 156 -1.14 8.68 -1.19
CA SER A 156 -2.01 9.78 -1.63
C SER A 156 -1.39 10.57 -2.78
N HIS A 157 -2.24 10.94 -3.74
CA HIS A 157 -1.87 11.83 -4.86
C HIS A 157 -2.01 13.31 -4.53
N LEU A 158 -2.43 13.67 -3.32
CA LEU A 158 -2.47 15.06 -2.88
C LEU A 158 -1.09 15.73 -3.04
N PRO A 159 -1.04 17.05 -3.26
CA PRO A 159 0.22 17.77 -3.47
C PRO A 159 1.09 17.87 -2.21
N PHE A 160 0.55 17.49 -1.04
CA PHE A 160 1.24 17.56 0.24
C PHE A 160 2.19 16.36 0.44
N PRO A 161 3.32 16.54 1.14
CA PRO A 161 4.27 15.46 1.42
C PRO A 161 3.71 14.42 2.42
N TRP A 162 2.64 14.77 3.13
CA TRP A 162 1.99 13.93 4.12
C TRP A 162 0.48 13.84 3.88
N THR A 163 -0.12 12.79 4.40
CA THR A 163 -1.56 12.55 4.41
C THR A 163 -1.97 12.09 5.81
N VAL A 164 -3.23 12.34 6.18
CA VAL A 164 -3.80 11.85 7.44
C VAL A 164 -4.42 10.48 7.20
N TYR A 165 -4.00 9.49 7.98
CA TYR A 165 -4.54 8.13 7.93
C TYR A 165 -4.46 7.50 9.32
N ASP A 166 -5.54 6.85 9.78
CA ASP A 166 -5.69 6.31 11.14
C ASP A 166 -5.29 7.32 12.24
N PHE A 167 -5.77 8.57 12.10
CA PHE A 167 -5.47 9.68 13.00
C PHE A 167 -3.98 10.02 13.17
N ALA A 168 -3.11 9.55 12.26
CA ALA A 168 -1.69 9.84 12.26
C ALA A 168 -1.27 10.50 10.93
N LEU A 169 -0.24 11.34 10.99
CA LEU A 169 0.46 11.77 9.78
C LEU A 169 1.24 10.59 9.20
N ARG A 170 1.08 10.37 7.90
CA ARG A 170 1.83 9.38 7.12
C ARG A 170 2.47 10.06 5.91
N PRO A 171 3.63 9.59 5.44
CA PRO A 171 4.17 10.07 4.16
C PRO A 171 3.17 9.78 3.04
N ALA A 172 2.89 10.76 2.19
CA ALA A 172 2.01 10.55 1.04
C ALA A 172 2.67 9.67 -0.03
N ARG A 173 4.01 9.74 -0.14
CA ARG A 173 4.83 8.99 -1.09
C ARG A 173 6.14 8.57 -0.44
N ILE A 174 6.49 7.30 -0.60
CA ILE A 174 7.69 6.70 -0.01
C ILE A 174 8.52 6.09 -1.14
N PRO A 175 9.82 6.43 -1.28
CA PRO A 175 10.68 5.84 -2.30
C PRO A 175 10.74 4.31 -2.12
N LEU A 176 10.75 3.56 -3.21
CA LEU A 176 10.70 2.10 -3.17
C LEU A 176 11.89 1.51 -2.42
N ASN A 177 13.08 2.13 -2.55
CA ASN A 177 14.27 1.71 -1.82
C ASN A 177 14.20 1.92 -0.30
N ALA A 178 13.15 2.56 0.22
CA ALA A 178 12.86 2.57 1.65
C ALA A 178 12.34 1.23 2.15
N PHE A 179 11.68 0.44 1.29
CA PHE A 179 11.10 -0.86 1.64
C PHE A 179 11.99 -2.02 1.20
N ILE A 180 12.42 -2.02 -0.06
CA ILE A 180 13.13 -3.16 -0.66
C ILE A 180 14.46 -2.73 -1.27
N SER A 181 15.37 -3.66 -1.48
CA SER A 181 16.67 -3.41 -2.12
C SER A 181 17.06 -4.55 -3.07
N GLY A 182 16.07 -5.28 -3.57
CA GLY A 182 16.24 -6.30 -4.61
C GLY A 182 16.15 -5.72 -6.03
N PRO A 183 16.16 -6.59 -7.06
CA PRO A 183 16.20 -6.19 -8.46
C PRO A 183 15.09 -5.22 -8.89
N SER A 184 13.87 -5.38 -8.36
CA SER A 184 12.74 -4.46 -8.64
C SER A 184 12.98 -3.02 -8.17
N ALA A 185 13.97 -2.78 -7.31
CA ALA A 185 14.39 -1.45 -6.84
C ALA A 185 15.84 -1.12 -7.28
N GLY A 186 16.28 -1.69 -8.40
CA GLY A 186 17.53 -1.32 -9.07
C GLY A 186 18.78 -2.00 -8.52
N ALA A 187 18.65 -3.09 -7.76
CA ALA A 187 19.78 -3.89 -7.32
C ALA A 187 20.47 -4.61 -8.51
N PRO A 188 21.70 -5.12 -8.31
CA PRO A 188 22.38 -5.91 -9.33
C PRO A 188 21.56 -7.13 -9.78
N MET A 189 21.37 -7.24 -11.09
CA MET A 189 20.79 -8.40 -11.79
C MET A 189 21.38 -8.43 -13.21
N PRO A 190 21.23 -9.53 -13.97
CA PRO A 190 21.50 -9.51 -15.41
C PRO A 190 20.78 -8.33 -16.07
N ALA A 191 21.50 -7.54 -16.86
CA ALA A 191 20.94 -6.36 -17.49
C ALA A 191 19.77 -6.72 -18.42
N PRO A 192 18.75 -5.86 -18.57
CA PRO A 192 18.68 -4.49 -18.05
C PRO A 192 18.20 -4.40 -16.58
N ARG A 193 18.83 -3.53 -15.78
CA ARG A 193 18.44 -3.29 -14.38
C ARG A 193 17.26 -2.30 -14.28
N ALA A 194 16.46 -2.45 -13.23
CA ALA A 194 15.36 -1.53 -12.96
C ALA A 194 15.86 -0.09 -12.72
N VAL A 195 15.08 0.89 -13.18
CA VAL A 195 15.40 2.32 -13.09
C VAL A 195 14.24 3.07 -12.43
N ASN A 196 14.51 4.23 -11.84
CA ASN A 196 13.43 5.03 -11.28
C ASN A 196 12.67 5.81 -12.37
N ALA A 197 11.42 6.18 -12.07
CA ALA A 197 10.58 6.95 -12.99
C ALA A 197 11.19 8.29 -13.43
N ALA A 198 12.04 8.92 -12.61
CA ALA A 198 12.69 10.18 -12.95
C ALA A 198 13.74 10.00 -14.08
N PHE A 199 14.58 8.97 -13.98
CA PHE A 199 15.54 8.61 -15.02
C PHE A 199 14.82 8.18 -16.31
N TRP A 200 13.78 7.35 -16.18
CA TRP A 200 12.94 6.99 -17.32
C TRP A 200 12.38 8.22 -18.02
N LYS A 201 11.82 9.18 -17.28
CA LYS A 201 11.28 10.42 -17.83
C LYS A 201 12.35 11.23 -18.55
N GLN A 202 13.57 11.26 -18.02
CA GLN A 202 14.71 11.93 -18.65
C GLN A 202 15.10 11.27 -19.99
N VAL A 203 15.19 9.95 -20.04
CA VAL A 203 15.56 9.22 -21.27
C VAL A 203 14.43 9.26 -22.29
N CYS A 204 13.21 8.95 -21.86
CA CYS A 204 12.04 8.81 -22.71
C CYS A 204 11.39 10.13 -23.10
N ALA A 205 11.75 11.28 -22.51
CA ALA A 205 11.31 12.59 -23.00
C ALA A 205 11.73 12.86 -24.46
N HIS A 206 12.81 12.22 -24.91
CA HIS A 206 13.30 12.33 -26.29
C HIS A 206 12.76 11.24 -27.22
N HIS A 207 12.04 10.25 -26.68
CA HIS A 207 11.46 9.13 -27.42
C HIS A 207 9.95 9.29 -27.49
N ASN A 208 9.34 8.76 -28.55
CA ASN A 208 7.87 8.63 -28.57
C ASN A 208 7.48 7.48 -27.63
N VAL A 209 6.94 7.83 -26.46
CA VAL A 209 6.39 6.86 -25.51
C VAL A 209 5.23 6.12 -26.17
N THR A 210 5.30 4.80 -26.17
CA THR A 210 4.23 3.94 -26.69
C THR A 210 3.37 3.47 -25.53
N THR A 211 2.11 3.86 -25.54
CA THR A 211 1.14 3.45 -24.53
C THR A 211 0.47 2.14 -24.95
N VAL A 212 0.50 1.15 -24.07
CA VAL A 212 -0.26 -0.10 -24.20
C VAL A 212 -1.35 -0.08 -23.13
N THR A 213 -2.60 -0.29 -23.51
CA THR A 213 -3.70 -0.34 -22.54
C THR A 213 -3.92 -1.76 -22.03
N THR A 214 -4.47 -1.90 -20.84
CA THR A 214 -4.93 -3.19 -20.28
C THR A 214 -6.25 -3.67 -20.87
N GLU A 215 -6.79 -2.98 -21.89
CA GLU A 215 -8.01 -3.38 -22.55
C GLU A 215 -7.83 -4.70 -23.31
N GLY A 216 -8.76 -5.63 -23.12
CA GLY A 216 -8.69 -6.98 -23.67
C GLY A 216 -7.75 -7.92 -22.92
N ALA A 217 -7.17 -7.49 -21.80
CA ALA A 217 -6.46 -8.41 -20.91
C ALA A 217 -7.46 -9.44 -20.34
N PRO A 218 -7.14 -10.75 -20.41
CA PRO A 218 -8.01 -11.77 -19.85
C PRO A 218 -8.14 -11.63 -18.34
N SER A 219 -9.32 -11.94 -17.82
CA SER A 219 -9.61 -11.99 -16.38
C SER A 219 -9.94 -13.42 -15.96
N ASP A 220 -9.71 -13.77 -14.70
CA ASP A 220 -10.09 -15.08 -14.14
C ASP A 220 -9.43 -16.27 -14.87
N ILE A 221 -8.14 -16.14 -15.16
CA ILE A 221 -7.31 -17.19 -15.78
C ILE A 221 -6.09 -17.49 -14.92
N GLU A 222 -5.42 -18.61 -15.22
CA GLU A 222 -4.14 -18.96 -14.60
C GLU A 222 -3.10 -17.83 -14.76
N GLY A 223 -2.32 -17.58 -13.71
CA GLY A 223 -1.40 -16.45 -13.67
C GLY A 223 -0.30 -16.53 -14.72
N ASP A 224 0.21 -17.74 -14.99
CA ASP A 224 1.18 -18.00 -16.06
C ASP A 224 0.59 -17.71 -17.45
N ALA A 225 -0.67 -18.08 -17.70
CA ALA A 225 -1.36 -17.73 -18.94
C ALA A 225 -1.53 -16.21 -19.09
N LEU A 226 -1.84 -15.49 -18.00
CA LEU A 226 -1.89 -14.03 -18.00
C LEU A 226 -0.51 -13.40 -18.29
N MET A 227 0.56 -13.93 -17.68
CA MET A 227 1.93 -13.46 -17.92
C MET A 227 2.35 -13.68 -19.37
N HIS A 228 2.08 -14.86 -19.94
CA HIS A 228 2.35 -15.14 -21.36
C HIS A 228 1.56 -14.21 -22.28
N TRP A 229 0.29 -13.94 -21.98
CA TRP A 229 -0.51 -12.99 -22.74
C TRP A 229 0.14 -11.60 -22.77
N TRP A 230 0.62 -11.12 -21.62
CA TRP A 230 1.33 -9.84 -21.54
C TRP A 230 2.65 -9.84 -22.31
N VAL A 231 3.44 -10.91 -22.21
CA VAL A 231 4.68 -11.07 -22.99
C VAL A 231 4.39 -11.02 -24.49
N ASP A 232 3.37 -11.74 -24.97
CA ASP A 232 2.99 -11.75 -26.38
C ASP A 232 2.47 -10.38 -26.83
N ARG A 233 1.68 -9.71 -25.99
CA ARG A 233 1.20 -8.33 -26.24
C ARG A 233 2.36 -7.34 -26.38
N LEU A 234 3.38 -7.44 -25.53
CA LEU A 234 4.55 -6.57 -25.58
C LEU A 234 5.52 -6.92 -26.72
N ARG A 235 5.52 -8.18 -27.20
CA ARG A 235 6.28 -8.59 -28.38
C ARG A 235 5.81 -7.85 -29.65
N ALA A 236 4.52 -7.53 -29.75
CA ALA A 236 3.98 -6.77 -30.88
C ALA A 236 4.54 -5.34 -31.00
N VAL A 237 5.10 -4.79 -29.91
CA VAL A 237 5.70 -3.45 -29.83
C VAL A 237 7.17 -3.51 -29.38
N GLN A 238 7.85 -4.63 -29.66
CA GLN A 238 9.23 -4.89 -29.22
C GLN A 238 10.27 -3.89 -29.74
N ASP A 239 9.98 -3.21 -30.86
CA ASP A 239 10.83 -2.18 -31.47
C ASP A 239 10.79 -0.85 -30.71
N LYS A 240 9.76 -0.64 -29.88
CA LYS A 240 9.58 0.61 -29.12
C LYS A 240 10.45 0.60 -27.86
N PRO A 241 11.34 1.59 -27.65
CA PRO A 241 12.21 1.62 -26.49
C PRO A 241 11.45 1.97 -25.21
N CYS A 242 10.55 2.94 -25.25
CA CYS A 242 9.82 3.43 -24.09
C CYS A 242 8.36 2.98 -24.16
N ILE A 243 7.97 2.06 -23.28
CA ILE A 243 6.59 1.58 -23.16
C ILE A 243 6.04 1.92 -21.79
N GLU A 244 4.78 2.36 -21.75
CA GLU A 244 3.99 2.42 -20.54
C GLU A 244 2.71 1.60 -20.68
N ILE A 245 2.38 0.84 -19.64
CA ILE A 245 1.11 0.10 -19.54
C ILE A 245 0.15 0.93 -18.71
N VAL A 246 -0.83 1.53 -19.38
CA VAL A 246 -1.84 2.40 -18.76
C VAL A 246 -3.09 1.58 -18.45
N GLN A 247 -3.64 1.80 -17.27
CA GLN A 247 -4.85 1.12 -16.83
C GLN A 247 -6.03 1.56 -17.70
N GLY A 248 -6.65 0.58 -18.37
CA GLY A 248 -7.97 0.71 -18.98
C GLY A 248 -9.06 0.35 -17.97
N VAL A 249 -9.78 -0.74 -18.23
CA VAL A 249 -10.87 -1.20 -17.36
C VAL A 249 -10.36 -1.83 -16.06
N GLN A 250 -9.25 -2.57 -16.13
CA GLN A 250 -8.67 -3.33 -15.02
C GLN A 250 -7.15 -3.11 -14.93
N PRO A 251 -6.52 -3.25 -13.75
CA PRO A 251 -5.06 -3.16 -13.64
C PRO A 251 -4.35 -4.28 -14.42
N ALA A 252 -3.06 -4.13 -14.68
CA ALA A 252 -2.29 -5.12 -15.44
C ALA A 252 -2.19 -6.47 -14.71
N PHE A 253 -2.02 -6.41 -13.39
CA PHE A 253 -2.11 -7.53 -12.48
C PHE A 253 -3.07 -7.15 -11.37
N ASP A 254 -4.26 -7.74 -11.38
CA ASP A 254 -5.29 -7.38 -10.43
C ASP A 254 -5.10 -8.01 -9.05
N ARG A 255 -5.59 -7.32 -8.02
CA ARG A 255 -5.52 -7.79 -6.63
C ARG A 255 -6.22 -9.13 -6.41
N PHE A 256 -7.25 -9.46 -7.20
CA PHE A 256 -7.96 -10.73 -7.08
C PHE A 256 -7.10 -11.90 -7.58
N LEU A 257 -6.18 -11.67 -8.53
CA LEU A 257 -5.20 -12.70 -8.92
C LEU A 257 -4.42 -13.20 -7.71
N PHE A 258 -3.89 -12.28 -6.89
CA PHE A 258 -3.08 -12.63 -5.72
C PHE A 258 -3.85 -13.35 -4.61
N GLY A 259 -5.17 -13.13 -4.53
CA GLY A 259 -6.05 -13.82 -3.59
C GLY A 259 -6.58 -15.16 -4.10
N SER A 260 -6.28 -15.53 -5.34
CA SER A 260 -6.84 -16.72 -6.01
C SER A 260 -5.82 -17.85 -6.15
N PRO A 261 -6.23 -19.12 -6.32
CA PRO A 261 -5.33 -20.22 -6.62
C PRO A 261 -4.56 -20.05 -7.93
N HIS A 262 -5.05 -19.22 -8.86
CA HIS A 262 -4.43 -18.98 -10.17
C HIS A 262 -3.02 -18.37 -10.08
N ILE A 263 -2.69 -17.69 -8.97
CA ILE A 263 -1.33 -17.18 -8.75
C ILE A 263 -0.29 -18.30 -8.61
N LEU A 264 -0.72 -19.51 -8.21
CA LEU A 264 0.18 -20.63 -7.94
C LEU A 264 0.84 -21.15 -9.23
N SER A 265 0.20 -20.98 -10.39
CA SER A 265 0.80 -21.38 -11.66
C SER A 265 2.04 -20.56 -12.02
N LEU A 266 2.16 -19.32 -11.51
CA LEU A 266 3.35 -18.48 -11.69
C LEU A 266 4.53 -18.91 -10.84
N TRP A 267 4.30 -19.63 -9.74
CA TRP A 267 5.31 -19.88 -8.72
C TRP A 267 6.59 -20.56 -9.26
N PRO A 268 6.54 -21.60 -10.10
CA PRO A 268 7.76 -22.24 -10.59
C PRO A 268 8.67 -21.29 -11.38
N ALA A 269 8.10 -20.42 -12.21
CA ALA A 269 8.86 -19.45 -12.99
C ALA A 269 9.34 -18.29 -12.10
N LEU A 270 8.43 -17.71 -11.32
CA LEU A 270 8.70 -16.54 -10.49
C LEU A 270 9.75 -16.82 -9.40
N SER A 271 9.69 -17.99 -8.74
CA SER A 271 10.65 -18.36 -7.69
C SER A 271 12.06 -18.63 -8.22
N ALA A 272 12.18 -19.03 -9.49
CA ALA A 272 13.46 -19.21 -10.17
C ALA A 272 13.99 -17.91 -10.80
N SER A 273 13.14 -16.89 -10.97
CA SER A 273 13.54 -15.66 -11.62
C SER A 273 14.47 -14.82 -10.72
N PRO A 274 15.38 -14.02 -11.32
CA PRO A 274 16.23 -13.12 -10.54
C PRO A 274 15.43 -12.15 -9.67
N ILE A 275 14.20 -11.79 -10.10
CA ILE A 275 13.35 -10.81 -9.41
C ILE A 275 13.02 -11.27 -8.00
N LEU A 276 12.59 -12.53 -7.84
CA LEU A 276 12.26 -13.07 -6.52
C LEU A 276 13.45 -13.75 -5.85
N ALA A 277 14.29 -14.46 -6.60
CA ALA A 277 15.45 -15.17 -6.05
C ALA A 277 16.45 -14.23 -5.36
N ASN A 278 16.61 -13.01 -5.89
CA ASN A 278 17.49 -11.97 -5.32
C ASN A 278 16.70 -10.87 -4.58
N PHE A 279 15.44 -11.13 -4.23
CA PHE A 279 14.66 -10.21 -3.43
C PHE A 279 15.34 -9.94 -2.09
N THR A 280 15.42 -8.67 -1.69
CA THR A 280 15.92 -8.27 -0.37
C THR A 280 15.11 -7.11 0.18
N TRP A 281 14.97 -7.08 1.50
CA TRP A 281 14.45 -5.92 2.22
C TRP A 281 15.50 -4.81 2.26
N SER A 282 15.05 -3.57 2.40
CA SER A 282 15.97 -2.45 2.49
C SER A 282 16.78 -2.48 3.79
N PRO A 283 17.97 -1.82 3.82
CA PRO A 283 18.70 -1.60 5.06
C PRO A 283 17.86 -0.93 6.14
N LEU A 284 16.90 -0.06 5.76
CA LEU A 284 15.99 0.59 6.69
C LEU A 284 15.05 -0.41 7.38
N VAL A 285 14.47 -1.34 6.61
CA VAL A 285 13.63 -2.42 7.14
C VAL A 285 14.46 -3.35 8.03
N HIS A 286 15.64 -3.79 7.57
CA HIS A 286 16.54 -4.59 8.38
C HIS A 286 16.89 -3.91 9.70
N SER A 287 17.25 -2.62 9.65
CA SER A 287 17.57 -1.83 10.84
C SER A 287 16.39 -1.71 11.81
N ALA A 288 15.17 -1.58 11.29
CA ALA A 288 13.96 -1.56 12.12
C ALA A 288 13.72 -2.92 12.81
N VAL A 289 13.84 -4.02 12.07
CA VAL A 289 13.72 -5.38 12.65
C VAL A 289 14.80 -5.62 13.70
N THR A 290 16.07 -5.32 13.39
CA THR A 290 17.19 -5.52 14.33
C THR A 290 17.01 -4.74 15.63
N ARG A 291 16.59 -3.46 15.57
CA ARG A 291 16.35 -2.66 16.78
C ARG A 291 15.22 -3.19 17.66
N ASN A 292 14.23 -3.84 17.04
CA ASN A 292 13.05 -4.36 17.74
C ASN A 292 13.11 -5.87 17.94
N PHE A 293 14.24 -6.50 17.64
CA PHE A 293 14.36 -7.96 17.65
C PHE A 293 14.06 -8.56 19.03
N ALA A 294 14.36 -7.84 20.12
CA ALA A 294 14.04 -8.27 21.48
C ALA A 294 12.52 -8.23 21.82
N LEU A 295 11.68 -7.66 20.95
CA LEU A 295 10.23 -7.54 21.12
C LEU A 295 9.43 -8.53 20.24
N LEU A 296 10.11 -9.27 19.36
CA LEU A 296 9.54 -10.22 18.40
C LEU A 296 9.72 -11.66 18.90
#